data_AF-A0A031FMR5-F1
#
_entry.id   AF-A0A031FMR5-F1
#
_cell.length_a   1.000
_cell.length_b   1.000
_cell.length_c   1.000
_cell.angle_alpha   90.00
_cell.angle_beta   90.00
_cell.angle_gamma   90.00
#
_symmetry.space_group_name_H-M   'P 1'
#
loop_
_entity.id
_entity.type
_entity.pdbx_description
1 polymer ?
#
loop_
_entity_poly.entity_id
_entity_poly.type
_entity_poly.pdbx_seq_one_letter_code
_entity_poly.pdbx_strand_id
1 'polypeptide(L)'
;MNDKTNEQHMSAVIQGTHPHTFEANSDWAIDKVENQFWITAVHDENKDEQERQKGKPWHFITLRVPGTLSNDGTEDILEIGGNTEAIYARFSDSGGPVHPARSGEIKIRYDWKTARMYGEYRFKIGGFGEELDIIDGRFDLTGITDSVQNNQSEATGTFTANGGIGDFKADKFRITKHQPSPIIPSYLEVRAEQSSGSQVRYTIFIMGDLKAGEFDLSKKDEVYIVHNSSTGELHITTSGKLIFTAAPTERLITGTFDAQFSDSFGNEVDANGKFNIEA
;
A
#
# COMPACT_ATOMS: atom_id res chain seq x y z
N MET A 1 35.46 24.17 -3.38
CA MET A 1 34.49 23.74 -4.40
C MET A 1 33.30 23.23 -3.63
N ASN A 2 32.14 23.85 -3.81
CA ASN A 2 30.92 23.52 -3.07
C ASN A 2 30.47 22.12 -3.45
N ASP A 3 30.50 21.19 -2.49
CA ASP A 3 29.65 20.01 -2.50
C ASP A 3 28.21 20.50 -2.53
N LYS A 4 27.62 20.56 -3.72
CA LYS A 4 26.17 20.47 -3.83
C LYS A 4 25.86 19.02 -3.48
N THR A 5 25.61 18.74 -2.21
CA THR A 5 24.76 17.61 -1.84
C THR A 5 23.56 17.66 -2.77
N ASN A 6 23.37 16.64 -3.60
CA ASN A 6 22.14 16.50 -4.37
C ASN A 6 21.02 16.42 -3.33
N GLU A 7 20.35 17.55 -3.10
CA GLU A 7 19.21 17.63 -2.20
C GLU A 7 18.13 16.74 -2.79
N GLN A 8 17.91 15.60 -2.12
CA GLN A 8 16.81 14.70 -2.43
C GLN A 8 15.51 15.47 -2.20
N HIS A 9 14.60 15.43 -3.17
CA HIS A 9 13.31 16.10 -3.04
C HIS A 9 12.19 15.29 -3.68
N MET A 10 10.98 15.47 -3.16
CA MET A 10 9.72 15.01 -3.72
C MET A 10 8.65 15.95 -3.21
N SER A 11 7.85 16.47 -4.12
CA SER A 11 6.77 17.38 -3.79
C SER A 11 5.59 17.17 -4.71
N ALA A 12 4.41 17.58 -4.26
CA ALA A 12 3.19 17.62 -5.06
C ALA A 12 2.17 18.59 -4.45
N VAL A 13 1.19 18.99 -5.26
CA VAL A 13 -0.01 19.68 -4.78
C VAL A 13 -1.13 18.66 -4.70
N ILE A 14 -1.72 18.52 -3.51
CA ILE A 14 -2.87 17.66 -3.27
C ILE A 14 -4.11 18.55 -3.31
N GLN A 15 -5.01 18.29 -4.26
CA GLN A 15 -6.31 18.94 -4.38
C GLN A 15 -7.42 17.97 -3.98
N GLY A 16 -8.54 18.49 -3.47
CA GLY A 16 -9.70 17.69 -3.05
C GLY A 16 -10.22 18.10 -1.68
N THR A 17 -10.65 17.15 -0.86
CA THR A 17 -11.30 17.39 0.44
C THR A 17 -10.42 18.17 1.43
N HIS A 18 -9.10 17.97 1.39
CA HIS A 18 -8.13 18.65 2.26
C HIS A 18 -6.92 19.15 1.44
N PRO A 19 -7.04 20.29 0.75
CA PRO A 19 -5.98 20.78 -0.12
C PRO A 19 -4.73 21.16 0.67
N HIS A 20 -3.56 20.69 0.24
CA HIS A 20 -2.27 21.02 0.83
C HIS A 20 -1.13 20.76 -0.15
N THR A 21 0.05 21.24 0.20
CA THR A 21 1.29 20.90 -0.52
C THR A 21 1.97 19.76 0.23
N PHE A 22 2.25 18.68 -0.49
CA PHE A 22 3.16 17.64 -0.05
C PHE A 22 4.59 18.12 -0.34
N GLU A 23 5.38 18.32 0.69
CA GLU A 23 6.81 18.59 0.60
C GLU A 23 7.50 17.57 1.50
N ALA A 24 8.05 16.52 0.90
CA ALA A 24 8.71 15.50 1.69
C ALA A 24 9.90 16.10 2.44
N ASN A 25 10.06 15.68 3.69
CA ASN A 25 11.00 16.25 4.64
C ASN A 25 11.70 15.18 5.48
N SER A 26 11.36 13.92 5.27
CA SER A 26 11.86 12.75 5.97
C SER A 26 11.78 11.52 5.07
N ASP A 27 12.59 10.52 5.40
CA ASP A 27 12.56 9.15 4.89
C ASP A 27 12.27 9.00 3.39
N TRP A 28 13.36 9.03 2.63
CA TRP A 28 13.38 8.90 1.17
C TRP A 28 13.95 7.54 0.79
N ALA A 29 13.31 6.83 -0.14
CA ALA A 29 13.83 5.56 -0.62
C ALA A 29 13.59 5.35 -2.11
N ILE A 30 14.58 4.74 -2.79
CA ILE A 30 14.36 4.04 -4.05
C ILE A 30 14.74 2.58 -3.83
N ASP A 31 13.72 1.74 -3.77
CA ASP A 31 13.83 0.33 -3.43
C ASP A 31 13.59 -0.52 -4.68
N LYS A 32 14.59 -1.30 -5.10
CA LYS A 32 14.45 -2.25 -6.19
C LYS A 32 14.02 -3.60 -5.64
N VAL A 33 12.76 -3.95 -5.87
CA VAL A 33 12.14 -5.22 -5.45
C VAL A 33 11.82 -6.02 -6.69
N GLU A 34 12.45 -7.19 -6.84
CA GLU A 34 12.32 -8.04 -8.02
C GLU A 34 12.60 -7.27 -9.33
N ASN A 35 11.58 -7.10 -10.19
CA ASN A 35 11.64 -6.35 -11.43
C ASN A 35 10.81 -5.06 -11.36
N GLN A 36 10.81 -4.39 -10.21
CA GLN A 36 10.11 -3.12 -9.97
C GLN A 36 10.97 -2.19 -9.11
N PHE A 37 10.72 -0.89 -9.25
CA PHE A 37 11.22 0.13 -8.34
C PHE A 37 10.07 0.72 -7.54
N TRP A 38 10.33 0.93 -6.25
CA TRP A 38 9.47 1.58 -5.29
C TRP A 38 10.14 2.88 -4.87
N ILE A 39 9.50 3.99 -5.22
CA ILE A 39 10.01 5.33 -4.96
C ILE A 39 9.10 5.95 -3.92
N THR A 40 9.61 6.18 -2.71
CA THR A 40 8.79 6.64 -1.58
C THR A 40 9.41 7.86 -0.93
N ALA A 41 8.54 8.78 -0.50
CA ALA A 41 8.93 9.91 0.32
C ALA A 41 7.85 10.21 1.37
N VAL A 42 8.27 10.76 2.51
CA VAL A 42 7.39 11.11 3.64
C VAL A 42 7.40 12.62 3.90
N HIS A 43 6.22 13.17 4.08
CA HIS A 43 6.01 14.48 4.68
C HIS A 43 5.50 14.27 6.10
N ASP A 44 6.39 14.40 7.09
CA ASP A 44 6.04 14.46 8.50
C ASP A 44 5.64 15.89 8.86
N GLU A 45 4.34 16.12 9.10
CA GLU A 45 3.86 17.44 9.56
C GLU A 45 4.34 17.77 11.00
N ASN A 46 4.90 16.80 11.72
CA ASN A 46 5.44 16.96 13.06
C ASN A 46 6.93 17.26 13.01
N LYS A 47 7.26 18.55 12.86
CA LYS A 47 8.66 19.00 12.84
C LYS A 47 9.44 18.68 14.12
N ASP A 48 8.73 18.51 15.25
CA ASP A 48 9.31 18.35 16.59
C ASP A 48 8.62 17.21 17.39
N GLU A 49 9.36 16.53 18.27
CA GLU A 49 8.89 15.37 19.06
C GLU A 49 7.70 15.67 19.99
N GLN A 50 7.47 16.93 20.35
CA GLN A 50 6.27 17.36 21.09
C GLN A 50 5.01 17.49 20.22
N GLU A 51 5.15 17.73 18.91
CA GLU A 51 4.03 17.74 17.96
C GLU A 51 3.61 16.31 17.62
N ARG A 52 4.54 15.34 17.62
CA ARG A 52 4.21 13.91 17.45
C ARG A 52 3.20 13.44 18.50
N GLN A 53 3.32 13.88 19.75
CA GLN A 53 2.34 13.58 20.80
C GLN A 53 0.94 14.18 20.55
N LYS A 54 0.79 15.08 19.58
CA LYS A 54 -0.51 15.64 19.16
C LYS A 54 -1.16 14.84 18.02
N GLY A 55 -0.53 13.76 17.55
CA GLY A 55 -1.11 12.81 16.61
C GLY A 55 -1.42 13.38 15.23
N LYS A 56 -0.67 14.39 14.76
CA LYS A 56 -0.87 14.89 13.39
C LYS A 56 -0.40 13.85 12.38
N PRO A 57 -1.10 13.73 11.25
CA PRO A 57 -0.82 12.68 10.30
C PRO A 57 0.48 12.92 9.54
N TRP A 58 1.19 11.84 9.26
CA TRP A 58 2.21 11.73 8.23
C TRP A 58 1.55 11.49 6.89
N HIS A 59 2.11 12.12 5.88
CA HIS A 59 1.67 11.94 4.50
C HIS A 59 2.77 11.18 3.78
N PHE A 60 2.41 10.26 2.90
CA PHE A 60 3.38 9.64 2.02
C PHE A 60 2.88 9.53 0.60
N ILE A 61 3.83 9.56 -0.31
CA ILE A 61 3.64 9.23 -1.72
C ILE A 61 4.58 8.08 -2.04
N THR A 62 4.01 7.02 -2.62
CA THR A 62 4.76 5.88 -3.16
C THR A 62 4.44 5.75 -4.64
N LEU A 63 5.48 5.69 -5.46
CA LEU A 63 5.39 5.39 -6.88
C LEU A 63 6.01 4.01 -7.11
N ARG A 64 5.24 3.09 -7.67
CA ARG A 64 5.73 1.78 -8.14
C ARG A 64 5.85 1.82 -9.65
N VAL A 65 7.06 1.59 -10.16
CA VAL A 65 7.34 1.61 -11.60
C VAL A 65 8.05 0.32 -12.02
N PRO A 66 7.93 -0.11 -13.30
CA PRO A 66 8.61 -1.31 -13.79
C PRO A 66 10.13 -1.21 -13.65
N GLY A 67 10.81 -2.34 -13.50
CA GLY A 67 12.27 -2.43 -13.50
C GLY A 67 12.90 -2.34 -14.90
N THR A 68 12.07 -2.34 -15.94
CA THR A 68 12.46 -2.31 -17.36
C THR A 68 12.66 -0.90 -17.91
N LEU A 69 12.86 0.10 -17.03
CA LEU A 69 13.09 1.49 -17.44
C LEU A 69 14.39 1.64 -18.22
N SER A 70 14.41 2.64 -19.09
CA SER A 70 15.62 3.12 -19.74
C SER A 70 16.57 3.65 -18.67
N ASN A 71 17.76 3.03 -18.56
CA ASN A 71 18.68 3.28 -17.46
C ASN A 71 19.77 4.33 -17.77
N ASP A 72 19.71 4.95 -18.94
CA ASP A 72 20.68 5.91 -19.46
C ASP A 72 20.26 7.38 -19.24
N GLY A 73 19.23 7.61 -18.43
CA GLY A 73 18.64 8.92 -18.20
C GLY A 73 17.60 9.34 -19.25
N THR A 74 17.28 8.47 -20.22
CA THR A 74 16.15 8.67 -21.13
C THR A 74 14.82 8.73 -20.35
N GLU A 75 13.89 9.55 -20.84
CA GLU A 75 12.55 9.65 -20.23
C GLU A 75 11.66 8.48 -20.66
N ASP A 76 11.12 7.78 -19.68
CA ASP A 76 10.00 6.86 -19.83
C ASP A 76 8.71 7.53 -19.35
N ILE A 77 7.62 7.35 -20.11
CA ILE A 77 6.29 7.84 -19.76
C ILE A 77 5.42 6.62 -19.44
N LEU A 78 4.91 6.57 -18.21
CA LEU A 78 4.18 5.45 -17.66
C LEU A 78 2.77 5.88 -17.29
N GLU A 79 1.77 5.23 -17.86
CA GLU A 79 0.38 5.35 -17.41
C GLU A 79 0.16 4.49 -16.15
N ILE A 80 -0.65 4.99 -15.21
CA ILE A 80 -1.05 4.22 -14.02
C ILE A 80 -1.97 3.06 -14.45
N GLY A 81 -1.60 1.85 -14.04
CA GLY A 81 -2.24 0.60 -14.42
C GLY A 81 -1.22 -0.51 -14.66
N GLY A 82 -1.63 -1.76 -14.44
CA GLY A 82 -0.77 -2.93 -14.62
C GLY A 82 0.43 -2.93 -13.65
N ASN A 83 1.64 -2.71 -14.17
CA ASN A 83 2.88 -2.72 -13.39
C ASN A 83 3.24 -1.37 -12.78
N THR A 84 2.52 -0.30 -13.15
CA THR A 84 2.73 1.05 -12.64
C THR A 84 1.61 1.41 -11.67
N GLU A 85 1.96 1.80 -10.44
CA GLU A 85 1.00 2.22 -9.42
C GLU A 85 1.50 3.50 -8.74
N ALA A 86 0.56 4.31 -8.27
CA ALA A 86 0.85 5.40 -7.36
C ALA A 86 -0.08 5.31 -6.16
N ILE A 87 0.44 5.64 -5.00
CA ILE A 87 -0.28 5.62 -3.74
C ILE A 87 0.01 6.94 -3.06
N TYR A 88 -1.05 7.55 -2.54
CA TYR A 88 -0.94 8.58 -1.53
C TYR A 88 -1.65 8.07 -0.28
N ALA A 89 -1.09 8.35 0.88
CA ALA A 89 -1.76 8.02 2.13
C ALA A 89 -1.53 9.09 3.18
N ARG A 90 -2.45 9.10 4.13
CA ARG A 90 -2.44 9.96 5.29
C ARG A 90 -2.53 9.07 6.52
N PHE A 91 -1.44 8.89 7.23
CA PHE A 91 -1.30 8.03 8.41
C PHE A 91 -1.25 8.87 9.67
N SER A 92 -1.96 8.50 10.73
CA SER A 92 -1.63 8.96 12.09
C SER A 92 -0.97 7.82 12.88
N ASP A 93 -0.60 8.08 14.13
CA ASP A 93 -0.10 7.03 15.06
C ASP A 93 -1.08 5.85 15.24
N SER A 94 -2.35 6.03 14.84
CA SER A 94 -3.42 5.02 14.84
C SER A 94 -3.66 4.40 13.45
N GLY A 95 -2.72 4.56 12.52
CA GLY A 95 -2.86 4.18 11.11
C GLY A 95 -3.63 5.20 10.28
N GLY A 96 -3.89 4.88 9.01
CA GLY A 96 -4.69 5.74 8.15
C GLY A 96 -5.00 5.14 6.78
N PRO A 97 -5.98 5.73 6.05
CA PRO A 97 -6.38 5.20 4.76
C PRO A 97 -5.25 5.30 3.73
N VAL A 98 -5.03 4.19 3.04
CA VAL A 98 -4.15 4.10 1.87
C VAL A 98 -5.02 4.33 0.64
N HIS A 99 -4.67 5.34 -0.16
CA HIS A 99 -5.44 5.73 -1.32
C HIS A 99 -4.67 5.40 -2.61
N PRO A 100 -4.94 4.24 -3.23
CA PRO A 100 -4.35 3.90 -4.52
C PRO A 100 -4.91 4.80 -5.62
N ALA A 101 -4.05 5.21 -6.54
CA ALA A 101 -4.44 5.95 -7.73
C ALA A 101 -5.29 5.08 -8.68
N ARG A 102 -6.31 5.68 -9.29
CA ARG A 102 -7.13 5.06 -10.34
C ARG A 102 -6.59 5.31 -11.74
N SER A 103 -5.97 6.46 -11.95
CA SER A 103 -5.42 6.88 -13.24
C SER A 103 -4.40 7.98 -13.03
N GLY A 104 -3.55 8.22 -14.04
CA GLY A 104 -2.49 9.20 -13.97
C GLY A 104 -1.28 8.79 -14.79
N GLU A 105 -0.25 9.61 -14.70
CA GLU A 105 0.97 9.50 -15.50
C GLU A 105 2.18 9.76 -14.61
N ILE A 106 3.23 8.96 -14.79
CA ILE A 106 4.55 9.15 -14.20
C ILE A 106 5.55 9.29 -15.35
N LYS A 107 6.24 10.43 -15.40
CA LYS A 107 7.38 10.66 -16.30
C LYS A 107 8.64 10.49 -15.49
N ILE A 108 9.46 9.52 -15.84
CA ILE A 108 10.63 9.14 -15.04
C ILE A 108 11.88 9.04 -15.90
N ARG A 109 13.01 9.48 -15.35
CA ARG A 109 14.34 9.24 -15.89
C ARG A 109 15.13 8.48 -14.84
N TYR A 110 15.74 7.36 -15.26
CA TYR A 110 16.62 6.56 -14.42
C TYR A 110 18.04 6.61 -14.97
N ASP A 111 19.00 7.06 -14.16
CA ASP A 111 20.43 6.97 -14.47
C ASP A 111 21.10 5.96 -13.52
N TRP A 112 21.46 4.79 -14.06
CA TRP A 112 22.09 3.73 -13.26
C TRP A 112 23.48 4.10 -12.78
N LYS A 113 24.22 4.96 -13.50
CA LYS A 113 25.60 5.30 -13.13
C LYS A 113 25.64 6.15 -11.88
N THR A 114 24.63 6.99 -11.69
CA THR A 114 24.49 7.86 -10.52
C THR A 114 23.49 7.32 -9.50
N ALA A 115 22.88 6.15 -9.77
CA ALA A 115 21.80 5.57 -8.98
C ALA A 115 20.72 6.61 -8.63
N ARG A 116 20.30 7.36 -9.66
CA ARG A 116 19.41 8.51 -9.53
C ARG A 116 18.12 8.28 -10.32
N MET A 117 16.99 8.63 -9.71
CA MET A 117 15.71 8.70 -10.39
C MET A 117 15.08 10.05 -10.17
N TYR A 118 14.60 10.67 -11.24
CA TYR A 118 13.96 11.98 -11.18
C TYR A 118 12.88 12.09 -12.24
N GLY A 119 11.89 12.94 -11.98
CA GLY A 119 10.72 12.97 -12.83
C GLY A 119 9.58 13.83 -12.31
N GLU A 120 8.46 13.66 -12.99
CA GLU A 120 7.19 14.32 -12.70
C GLU A 120 6.10 13.27 -12.58
N TYR A 121 5.11 13.52 -11.74
CA TYR A 121 3.95 12.65 -11.62
C TYR A 121 2.67 13.45 -11.41
N ARG A 122 1.56 12.87 -11.86
CA ARG A 122 0.22 13.35 -11.59
C ARG A 122 -0.74 12.18 -11.58
N PHE A 123 -1.64 12.14 -10.63
CA PHE A 123 -2.59 11.04 -10.55
C PHE A 123 -3.86 11.41 -9.81
N LYS A 124 -4.90 10.63 -10.09
CA LYS A 124 -6.21 10.79 -9.50
C LYS A 124 -6.50 9.64 -8.58
N ILE A 125 -6.99 9.98 -7.40
CA ILE A 125 -7.54 9.05 -6.44
C ILE A 125 -9.04 9.24 -6.47
N GLY A 126 -9.75 8.12 -6.56
CA GLY A 126 -11.18 8.09 -6.30
C GLY A 126 -11.50 6.89 -5.43
N GLY A 127 -12.40 7.06 -4.48
CA GLY A 127 -12.90 5.97 -3.63
C GLY A 127 -12.92 6.36 -2.16
N PHE A 128 -13.74 5.66 -1.37
CA PHE A 128 -13.94 5.91 0.06
C PHE A 128 -14.48 7.31 0.37
N GLY A 129 -15.30 7.87 -0.53
CA GLY A 129 -15.87 9.21 -0.38
C GLY A 129 -14.88 10.36 -0.57
N GLU A 130 -13.65 10.09 -0.99
CA GLU A 130 -12.66 11.10 -1.33
C GLU A 130 -12.30 11.04 -2.83
N GLU A 131 -12.27 12.22 -3.45
CA GLU A 131 -11.66 12.44 -4.75
C GLU A 131 -10.49 13.39 -4.55
N LEU A 132 -9.27 12.90 -4.81
CA LEU A 132 -8.06 13.70 -4.70
C LEU A 132 -7.36 13.74 -6.06
N ASP A 133 -6.95 14.95 -6.47
CA ASP A 133 -6.08 15.16 -7.61
C ASP A 133 -4.67 15.50 -7.08
N ILE A 134 -3.70 14.65 -7.39
CA ILE A 134 -2.30 14.86 -7.06
C ILE A 134 -1.65 15.42 -8.32
N ILE A 135 -1.30 16.70 -8.27
CA ILE A 135 -0.80 17.45 -9.43
C ILE A 135 0.54 18.09 -9.11
N ASP A 136 1.23 18.55 -10.16
CA ASP A 136 2.54 19.19 -10.07
C ASP A 136 3.56 18.37 -9.26
N GLY A 137 3.42 17.04 -9.30
CA GLY A 137 4.29 16.11 -8.62
C GLY A 137 5.68 16.11 -9.24
N ARG A 138 6.73 16.20 -8.42
CA ARG A 138 8.13 16.16 -8.84
C ARG A 138 8.95 15.36 -7.86
N PHE A 139 10.00 14.70 -8.34
CA PHE A 139 10.97 14.07 -7.48
C PHE A 139 12.36 14.03 -8.11
N ASP A 140 13.37 13.97 -7.26
CA ASP A 140 14.77 13.77 -7.61
C ASP A 140 15.47 13.11 -6.44
N LEU A 141 15.70 11.81 -6.56
CA LEU A 141 16.20 10.95 -5.49
C LEU A 141 17.44 10.20 -5.96
N THR A 142 18.33 9.92 -5.02
CA THR A 142 19.59 9.20 -5.24
C THR A 142 19.72 8.08 -4.22
N GLY A 143 20.48 7.04 -4.58
CA GLY A 143 20.63 5.86 -3.74
C GLY A 143 19.52 4.87 -4.01
N ILE A 144 19.83 3.89 -4.84
CA ILE A 144 18.95 2.75 -5.12
C ILE A 144 19.43 1.60 -4.25
N THR A 145 18.58 1.15 -3.34
CA THR A 145 18.79 -0.05 -2.55
C THR A 145 18.15 -1.22 -3.27
N ASP A 146 18.93 -2.27 -3.52
CA ASP A 146 18.33 -3.57 -3.81
C ASP A 146 17.68 -4.04 -2.49
N SER A 147 16.36 -3.96 -2.44
CA SER A 147 15.63 -4.27 -1.21
C SER A 147 15.68 -5.77 -0.94
N VAL A 148 15.64 -6.12 0.33
CA VAL A 148 15.67 -7.51 0.82
C VAL A 148 14.51 -8.29 0.21
N GLN A 149 14.78 -9.48 -0.33
CA GLN A 149 13.79 -10.34 -0.98
C GLN A 149 12.50 -10.47 -0.13
N ASN A 150 11.36 -10.15 -0.73
CA ASN A 150 10.08 -10.57 -0.19
C ASN A 150 9.98 -12.09 -0.29
N ASN A 151 9.67 -12.75 0.82
CA ASN A 151 9.48 -14.19 0.81
C ASN A 151 8.03 -14.46 0.40
N GLN A 152 7.87 -14.88 -0.85
CA GLN A 152 6.58 -15.32 -1.36
C GLN A 152 6.50 -16.85 -1.31
N SER A 153 5.41 -17.37 -0.74
CA SER A 153 5.09 -18.79 -0.75
C SER A 153 3.70 -19.01 -1.33
N GLU A 154 3.58 -19.99 -2.23
CA GLU A 154 2.27 -20.56 -2.54
C GLU A 154 1.73 -21.28 -1.32
N ALA A 155 0.43 -21.16 -1.09
CA ALA A 155 -0.20 -21.78 0.07
C ALA A 155 -1.42 -22.62 -0.36
N THR A 156 -1.84 -23.49 0.54
CA THR A 156 -3.03 -24.33 0.42
C THR A 156 -3.95 -24.06 1.60
N GLY A 157 -5.23 -24.41 1.48
CA GLY A 157 -6.16 -24.27 2.59
C GLY A 157 -7.57 -23.94 2.17
N THR A 158 -8.29 -23.31 3.09
CA THR A 158 -9.68 -22.90 2.92
C THR A 158 -9.85 -21.44 3.31
N PHE A 159 -10.58 -20.70 2.49
CA PHE A 159 -11.10 -19.38 2.85
C PHE A 159 -12.53 -19.29 2.32
N THR A 160 -13.45 -18.95 3.20
CA THR A 160 -14.85 -18.68 2.86
C THR A 160 -15.27 -17.37 3.48
N ALA A 161 -15.97 -16.53 2.73
CA ALA A 161 -16.63 -15.34 3.24
C ALA A 161 -18.04 -15.24 2.65
N ASN A 162 -18.99 -14.73 3.42
CA ASN A 162 -20.36 -14.51 2.98
C ASN A 162 -20.86 -13.17 3.53
N GLY A 163 -21.82 -12.54 2.86
CA GLY A 163 -22.42 -11.30 3.33
C GLY A 163 -22.91 -10.40 2.20
N GLY A 164 -23.01 -9.10 2.48
CA GLY A 164 -23.47 -8.08 1.54
C GLY A 164 -22.61 -7.93 0.28
N ILE A 165 -21.36 -8.39 0.33
CA ILE A 165 -20.42 -8.44 -0.81
C ILE A 165 -20.46 -9.75 -1.60
N GLY A 166 -21.37 -10.65 -1.25
CA GLY A 166 -21.57 -11.94 -1.91
C GLY A 166 -20.76 -13.09 -1.29
N ASP A 167 -21.08 -14.31 -1.71
CA ASP A 167 -20.40 -15.50 -1.26
C ASP A 167 -19.06 -15.67 -1.99
N PHE A 168 -18.00 -15.85 -1.22
CA PHE A 168 -16.65 -16.01 -1.69
C PHE A 168 -16.05 -17.30 -1.14
N LYS A 169 -15.39 -18.04 -2.03
CA LYS A 169 -14.57 -19.19 -1.69
C LYS A 169 -13.30 -19.15 -2.54
N ALA A 170 -12.15 -19.23 -1.91
CA ALA A 170 -10.87 -19.27 -2.60
C ALA A 170 -10.36 -20.71 -2.76
N ASP A 171 -9.56 -20.91 -3.79
CA ASP A 171 -8.81 -22.13 -4.07
C ASP A 171 -7.35 -21.87 -4.48
N LYS A 172 -6.96 -20.59 -4.59
CA LYS A 172 -5.59 -20.16 -4.75
C LYS A 172 -5.21 -19.27 -3.56
N PHE A 173 -4.04 -19.53 -3.01
CA PHE A 173 -3.52 -18.78 -1.87
C PHE A 173 -2.07 -18.39 -2.07
N ARG A 174 -1.72 -17.21 -1.58
CA ARG A 174 -0.36 -16.71 -1.57
C ARG A 174 -0.11 -15.97 -0.28
N ILE A 175 1.00 -16.29 0.38
CA ILE A 175 1.50 -15.54 1.53
C ILE A 175 2.77 -14.82 1.10
N THR A 176 2.83 -13.52 1.33
CA THR A 176 4.02 -12.71 1.06
C THR A 176 4.44 -12.04 2.36
N LYS A 177 5.67 -12.28 2.80
CA LYS A 177 6.28 -11.44 3.83
C LYS A 177 7.01 -10.30 3.19
N HIS A 178 6.52 -9.12 3.49
CA HIS A 178 7.19 -7.88 3.18
C HIS A 178 8.16 -7.57 4.30
N GLN A 179 9.44 -7.51 3.96
CA GLN A 179 10.49 -7.10 4.89
C GLN A 179 10.29 -5.63 5.25
N PRO A 180 10.71 -5.20 6.45
CA PRO A 180 10.54 -3.81 6.84
C PRO A 180 11.35 -2.92 5.91
N SER A 181 10.75 -1.86 5.40
CA SER A 181 11.46 -0.74 4.78
C SER A 181 11.62 0.38 5.82
N PRO A 182 12.39 1.44 5.54
CA PRO A 182 12.49 2.59 6.44
C PRO A 182 11.13 3.22 6.79
N ILE A 183 10.09 2.96 6.00
CA ILE A 183 8.80 3.68 6.01
C ILE A 183 7.62 2.74 6.33
N ILE A 184 7.72 1.46 5.96
CA ILE A 184 6.66 0.47 6.19
C ILE A 184 7.22 -0.63 7.10
N PRO A 185 6.62 -0.86 8.28
CA PRO A 185 7.01 -1.98 9.12
C PRO A 185 6.76 -3.29 8.37
N SER A 186 7.50 -4.34 8.71
CA SER A 186 7.28 -5.64 8.11
C SER A 186 5.82 -6.06 8.25
N TYR A 187 5.25 -6.61 7.18
CA TYR A 187 3.88 -7.08 7.21
C TYR A 187 3.72 -8.37 6.42
N LEU A 188 2.73 -9.17 6.82
CA LEU A 188 2.30 -10.33 6.07
C LEU A 188 1.09 -9.96 5.22
N GLU A 189 1.17 -10.30 3.94
CA GLU A 189 0.08 -10.17 2.99
C GLU A 189 -0.43 -11.57 2.62
N VAL A 190 -1.72 -11.79 2.85
CA VAL A 190 -2.39 -13.06 2.57
C VAL A 190 -3.44 -12.86 1.50
N ARG A 191 -3.15 -13.32 0.29
CA ARG A 191 -4.10 -13.25 -0.83
C ARG A 191 -4.84 -14.57 -0.98
N ALA A 192 -6.16 -14.50 -0.94
CA ALA A 192 -7.07 -15.59 -1.27
C ALA A 192 -7.80 -15.23 -2.57
N GLU A 193 -7.66 -16.07 -3.60
CA GLU A 193 -8.17 -15.82 -4.95
C GLU A 193 -9.05 -16.97 -5.45
N GLN A 194 -10.00 -16.64 -6.32
CA GLN A 194 -10.82 -17.63 -7.03
C GLN A 194 -10.11 -18.11 -8.31
N SER A 195 -10.17 -19.42 -8.59
CA SER A 195 -9.50 -20.03 -9.75
C SER A 195 -10.04 -19.60 -11.11
N SER A 196 -11.25 -19.07 -11.19
CA SER A 196 -11.96 -18.71 -12.42
C SER A 196 -11.33 -17.56 -13.22
N GLY A 197 -10.15 -17.08 -12.80
CA GLY A 197 -9.46 -15.93 -13.41
C GLY A 197 -10.15 -14.60 -13.11
N SER A 198 -11.13 -14.61 -12.21
CA SER A 198 -11.77 -13.41 -11.69
C SER A 198 -10.75 -12.61 -10.88
N GLN A 199 -10.79 -11.28 -11.00
CA GLN A 199 -9.99 -10.38 -10.15
C GLN A 199 -10.51 -10.33 -8.68
N VAL A 200 -11.44 -11.24 -8.33
CA VAL A 200 -12.06 -11.29 -7.01
C VAL A 200 -11.07 -11.88 -6.02
N ARG A 201 -10.72 -11.10 -5.00
CA ARG A 201 -9.78 -11.54 -3.97
C ARG A 201 -10.07 -10.92 -2.62
N TYR A 202 -9.78 -11.68 -1.58
CA TYR A 202 -9.57 -11.13 -0.25
C TYR A 202 -8.07 -11.03 0.02
N THR A 203 -7.66 -9.91 0.61
CA THR A 203 -6.30 -9.69 1.08
C THR A 203 -6.35 -9.33 2.55
N ILE A 204 -5.67 -10.11 3.40
CA ILE A 204 -5.47 -9.79 4.81
C ILE A 204 -4.08 -9.19 4.95
N PHE A 205 -3.99 -7.99 5.50
CA PHE A 205 -2.74 -7.31 5.82
C PHE A 205 -2.50 -7.36 7.32
N ILE A 206 -1.43 -8.02 7.75
CA ILE A 206 -1.07 -8.22 9.15
C ILE A 206 0.22 -7.45 9.42
N MET A 207 0.12 -6.37 10.17
CA MET A 207 1.26 -5.51 10.49
C MET A 207 2.02 -6.08 11.70
N GLY A 208 3.34 -6.26 11.53
CA GLY A 208 4.20 -6.80 12.57
C GLY A 208 3.86 -8.24 13.00
N ASP A 209 4.40 -8.63 14.15
CA ASP A 209 4.23 -9.97 14.72
C ASP A 209 3.03 -10.00 15.69
N LEU A 210 1.83 -10.15 15.14
CA LEU A 210 0.61 -10.27 15.94
C LEU A 210 0.55 -11.58 16.74
N LYS A 211 -0.11 -11.55 17.90
CA LYS A 211 -0.39 -12.73 18.71
C LYS A 211 -1.73 -13.35 18.31
N ALA A 212 -2.02 -14.55 18.82
CA ALA A 212 -3.38 -15.07 18.81
C ALA A 212 -4.29 -14.16 19.65
N GLY A 213 -5.55 -13.99 19.22
CA GLY A 213 -6.49 -13.11 19.90
C GLY A 213 -7.49 -12.45 18.97
N GLU A 214 -8.28 -11.56 19.56
CA GLU A 214 -9.25 -10.71 18.86
C GLU A 214 -8.62 -9.33 18.58
N PHE A 215 -8.85 -8.84 17.36
CA PHE A 215 -8.36 -7.59 16.84
C PHE A 215 -9.54 -6.76 16.31
N ASP A 216 -9.51 -5.47 16.60
CA ASP A 216 -10.55 -4.52 16.21
C ASP A 216 -10.23 -3.96 14.81
N LEU A 217 -11.08 -4.24 13.83
CA LEU A 217 -10.86 -3.84 12.43
C LEU A 217 -11.08 -2.34 12.18
N SER A 218 -11.55 -1.58 13.17
CA SER A 218 -11.52 -0.11 13.13
C SER A 218 -10.10 0.45 13.36
N LYS A 219 -9.20 -0.35 13.93
CA LYS A 219 -7.78 -0.04 14.18
C LYS A 219 -6.90 -0.66 13.10
N LYS A 220 -6.73 0.06 12.00
CA LYS A 220 -6.05 -0.42 10.79
C LYS A 220 -4.52 -0.49 10.92
N ASP A 221 -3.96 -0.06 12.04
CA ASP A 221 -2.54 -0.10 12.38
C ASP A 221 -2.02 -1.51 12.69
N GLU A 222 -2.89 -2.41 13.16
CA GLU A 222 -2.52 -3.80 13.44
C GLU A 222 -2.91 -4.73 12.29
N VAL A 223 -4.16 -4.65 11.83
CA VAL A 223 -4.68 -5.56 10.82
C VAL A 223 -5.87 -4.95 10.08
N TYR A 224 -5.97 -5.22 8.79
CA TYR A 224 -7.16 -4.87 8.00
C TYR A 224 -7.37 -5.85 6.84
N ILE A 225 -8.58 -5.85 6.30
CA ILE A 225 -8.97 -6.72 5.20
C ILE A 225 -9.42 -5.87 4.02
N VAL A 226 -8.99 -6.26 2.83
CA VAL A 226 -9.44 -5.69 1.56
C VAL A 226 -10.12 -6.78 0.76
N HIS A 227 -11.30 -6.47 0.22
CA HIS A 227 -11.96 -7.28 -0.79
C HIS A 227 -11.97 -6.52 -2.12
N ASN A 228 -11.43 -7.12 -3.17
CA ASN A 228 -11.57 -6.62 -4.53
C ASN A 228 -12.65 -7.43 -5.22
N SER A 229 -13.66 -6.78 -5.78
CA SER A 229 -14.79 -7.43 -6.45
C SER A 229 -14.47 -7.77 -7.92
N SER A 230 -15.38 -8.49 -8.58
CA SER A 230 -15.24 -8.85 -9.99
C SER A 230 -15.35 -7.66 -10.93
N THR A 231 -15.93 -6.55 -10.46
CA THR A 231 -16.04 -5.28 -11.19
C THR A 231 -14.84 -4.36 -10.97
N GLY A 232 -13.84 -4.80 -10.20
CA GLY A 232 -12.67 -4.00 -9.83
C GLY A 232 -12.93 -3.03 -8.68
N GLU A 233 -14.07 -3.17 -7.98
CA GLU A 233 -14.39 -2.33 -6.84
C GLU A 233 -13.67 -2.80 -5.57
N LEU A 234 -13.00 -1.87 -4.92
CA LEU A 234 -12.29 -2.09 -3.66
C LEU A 234 -13.20 -1.81 -2.47
N HIS A 235 -13.29 -2.80 -1.61
CA HIS A 235 -13.98 -2.75 -0.33
C HIS A 235 -12.93 -2.89 0.77
N ILE A 236 -12.87 -1.94 1.71
CA ILE A 236 -11.91 -1.98 2.83
C ILE A 236 -12.68 -2.04 4.13
N THR A 237 -12.21 -2.84 5.09
CA THR A 237 -12.82 -2.90 6.42
C THR A 237 -12.84 -1.53 7.09
N THR A 238 -13.98 -1.14 7.62
CA THR A 238 -14.17 0.09 8.42
C THR A 238 -14.33 -0.22 9.90
N SER A 239 -14.94 -1.35 10.23
CA SER A 239 -15.16 -1.79 11.61
C SER A 239 -15.33 -3.31 11.68
N GLY A 240 -15.44 -3.84 12.90
CA GLY A 240 -15.67 -5.25 13.16
C GLY A 240 -14.52 -5.92 13.89
N LYS A 241 -14.47 -7.25 13.80
CA LYS A 241 -13.54 -8.08 14.56
C LYS A 241 -12.86 -9.10 13.66
N LEU A 242 -11.57 -9.28 13.87
CA LEU A 242 -10.78 -10.37 13.32
C LEU A 242 -10.19 -11.18 14.48
N ILE A 243 -10.33 -12.50 14.42
CA ILE A 243 -9.84 -13.40 15.45
C ILE A 243 -8.84 -14.35 14.84
N PHE A 244 -7.59 -14.28 15.31
CA PHE A 244 -6.57 -15.27 15.01
C PHE A 244 -6.58 -16.37 16.08
N THR A 245 -6.78 -17.62 15.65
CA THR A 245 -6.79 -18.79 16.55
C THR A 245 -5.39 -19.17 17.03
N ALA A 246 -4.36 -18.82 16.26
CA ALA A 246 -2.94 -18.94 16.58
C ALA A 246 -2.23 -17.67 16.07
N ALA A 247 -1.04 -17.36 16.59
CA ALA A 247 -0.26 -16.24 16.09
C ALA A 247 0.00 -16.43 14.58
N PRO A 248 -0.37 -15.45 13.72
CA PRO A 248 -0.17 -15.59 12.29
C PRO A 248 1.31 -15.63 11.94
N THR A 249 1.68 -16.49 10.99
CA THR A 249 3.05 -16.61 10.49
C THR A 249 3.05 -16.79 8.97
N GLU A 250 4.23 -16.73 8.36
CA GLU A 250 4.42 -17.07 6.93
C GLU A 250 3.95 -18.48 6.56
N ARG A 251 3.79 -19.38 7.54
CA ARG A 251 3.45 -20.79 7.32
C ARG A 251 2.02 -21.16 7.66
N LEU A 252 1.41 -20.46 8.60
CA LEU A 252 0.09 -20.80 9.11
C LEU A 252 -0.68 -19.55 9.52
N ILE A 253 -1.88 -19.42 8.95
CA ILE A 253 -2.79 -18.30 9.22
C ILE A 253 -4.20 -18.86 9.33
N THR A 254 -4.76 -18.80 10.54
CA THR A 254 -6.05 -19.42 10.86
C THR A 254 -6.90 -18.50 11.71
N GLY A 255 -8.13 -18.24 11.27
CA GLY A 255 -8.98 -17.28 11.95
C GLY A 255 -10.36 -17.11 11.35
N THR A 256 -11.09 -16.15 11.92
CA THR A 256 -12.42 -15.75 11.49
C THR A 256 -12.54 -14.24 11.55
N PHE A 257 -13.35 -13.65 10.69
CA PHE A 257 -13.72 -12.25 10.80
C PHE A 257 -15.23 -12.07 10.74
N ASP A 258 -15.69 -11.00 11.38
CA ASP A 258 -17.01 -10.41 11.23
C ASP A 258 -16.77 -8.91 11.05
N ALA A 259 -16.93 -8.42 9.82
CA ALA A 259 -16.40 -7.14 9.41
C ALA A 259 -17.40 -6.35 8.58
N GLN A 260 -17.40 -5.05 8.82
CA GLN A 260 -18.08 -4.10 7.97
C GLN A 260 -17.06 -3.54 6.97
N PHE A 261 -17.41 -3.54 5.70
CA PHE A 261 -16.62 -2.97 4.62
C PHE A 261 -17.30 -1.72 4.09
N SER A 262 -16.50 -0.75 3.65
CA SER A 262 -16.99 0.37 2.86
C SER A 262 -16.57 0.20 1.41
N ASP A 263 -17.53 0.38 0.49
CA ASP A 263 -17.30 0.40 -0.94
C ASP A 263 -16.69 1.75 -1.40
N SER A 264 -16.49 1.89 -2.71
CA SER A 264 -15.86 3.08 -3.24
C SER A 264 -16.74 4.35 -3.17
N PHE A 265 -18.03 4.19 -2.90
CA PHE A 265 -19.05 5.24 -2.76
C PHE A 265 -19.39 5.54 -1.29
N GLY A 266 -18.77 4.85 -0.34
CA GLY A 266 -19.04 5.03 1.09
C GLY A 266 -20.20 4.19 1.61
N ASN A 267 -20.78 3.28 0.81
CA ASN A 267 -21.81 2.38 1.31
C ASN A 267 -21.17 1.30 2.18
N GLU A 268 -21.84 0.97 3.27
CA GLU A 268 -21.38 -0.05 4.21
C GLU A 268 -22.06 -1.39 3.94
N VAL A 269 -21.26 -2.46 3.99
CA VAL A 269 -21.69 -3.83 3.74
C VAL A 269 -21.00 -4.78 4.70
N ASP A 270 -21.79 -5.64 5.35
CA ASP A 270 -21.26 -6.60 6.32
C ASP A 270 -20.84 -7.88 5.61
N ALA A 271 -19.72 -8.45 6.06
CA ALA A 271 -19.31 -9.79 5.68
C ALA A 271 -18.59 -10.50 6.81
N ASN A 272 -18.82 -11.79 6.91
CA ASN A 272 -18.10 -12.66 7.82
C ASN A 272 -17.34 -13.71 7.02
N GLY A 273 -16.25 -14.20 7.59
CA GLY A 273 -15.47 -15.24 6.95
C GLY A 273 -14.65 -16.07 7.91
N LYS A 274 -14.16 -17.19 7.39
CA LYS A 274 -13.30 -18.15 8.08
C LYS A 274 -12.19 -18.58 7.14
N PHE A 275 -10.99 -18.70 7.68
CA PHE A 275 -9.83 -19.11 6.94
C PHE A 275 -8.92 -20.05 7.74
N ASN A 276 -8.30 -20.97 7.02
CA ASN A 276 -7.21 -21.82 7.48
C ASN A 276 -6.26 -22.01 6.30
N ILE A 277 -5.09 -21.38 6.35
CA ILE A 277 -4.15 -21.27 5.22
C ILE A 277 -2.77 -21.72 5.68
N GLU A 278 -2.15 -22.60 4.90
CA GLU A 278 -0.90 -23.29 5.18
C GLU A 278 0.05 -23.20 3.97
N ALA A 279 1.28 -22.71 4.16
CA ALA A 279 2.32 -22.60 3.12
C ALA A 279 3.43 -23.63 3.29
#